data_AF-A0A231VJN8-F1
#
_entry.id   AF-A0A231VJN8-F1
#
_cell.length_a   1.000
_cell.length_b   1.000
_cell.length_c   1.000
_cell.angle_alpha   90.00
_cell.angle_beta   90.00
_cell.angle_gamma   90.00
#
_symmetry.space_group_name_H-M   'P 1'
#
loop_
_entity.id
_entity.type
_entity.pdbx_description
1 polymer ?
#
loop_
_entity_poly.entity_id
_entity_poly.type
_entity_poly.pdbx_seq_one_letter_code
_entity_poly.pdbx_strand_id
1 'polypeptide(L)'
;MVNIKNIIDSVKKIFKKNKGYDKITLKLYGLDVEIERITNIDVTHEVTVVVPRVELKKKTKDGEEDVEIIMNSITVVHSPRHKELGTSSQPPSIPKRINRE
;
A
#
# COMPACT_ATOMS: atom_id res chain seq x y z
N MET A 1 6.34 -18.84 -43.63
CA MET A 1 5.13 -18.01 -43.48
C MET A 1 4.84 -17.87 -42.00
N VAL A 2 5.10 -16.71 -41.40
CA VAL A 2 4.95 -16.52 -39.95
C VAL A 2 3.46 -16.44 -39.63
N ASN A 3 2.96 -17.35 -38.79
CA ASN A 3 1.55 -17.40 -38.44
C ASN A 3 1.21 -16.26 -37.47
N ILE A 4 0.70 -15.16 -38.04
CA ILE A 4 0.33 -13.92 -37.34
C ILE A 4 -0.60 -14.18 -36.14
N LYS A 5 -1.47 -15.21 -36.22
CA LYS A 5 -2.34 -15.58 -35.09
C LYS A 5 -1.55 -16.01 -33.85
N ASN A 6 -0.50 -16.81 -34.03
CA ASN A 6 0.32 -17.30 -32.92
C ASN A 6 1.13 -16.18 -32.26
N ILE A 7 1.55 -15.18 -33.04
CA ILE A 7 2.21 -13.98 -32.51
C ILE A 7 1.23 -13.13 -31.71
N ILE A 8 0.04 -12.86 -32.27
CA ILE A 8 -1.00 -12.08 -31.60
C ILE A 8 -1.43 -12.75 -30.29
N ASP A 9 -1.60 -14.08 -30.29
CA ASP A 9 -1.99 -14.82 -29.09
C ASP A 9 -0.89 -14.81 -28.03
N SER A 10 0.39 -14.86 -28.43
CA SER A 10 1.54 -14.75 -27.52
C SER A 10 1.67 -13.35 -26.93
N VAL A 11 1.44 -12.31 -27.73
CA VAL A 11 1.41 -10.91 -27.28
C VAL A 11 0.23 -10.70 -26.33
N LYS A 12 -0.98 -11.18 -26.67
CA LYS A 12 -2.14 -11.15 -25.77
C LYS A 12 -1.86 -11.87 -24.46
N LYS A 13 -1.15 -13.00 -24.46
CA LYS A 13 -0.76 -13.74 -23.24
C LYS A 13 0.20 -12.94 -22.36
N ILE A 14 1.13 -12.19 -22.96
CA ILE A 14 2.06 -11.29 -22.26
C ILE A 14 1.30 -10.11 -21.63
N PHE A 15 0.32 -9.54 -22.33
CA PHE A 15 -0.53 -8.46 -21.81
C PHE A 15 -1.57 -8.93 -20.79
N LYS A 16 -1.89 -10.24 -20.76
CA LYS A 16 -2.87 -10.88 -19.87
C LYS A 16 -2.22 -11.53 -18.63
N LYS A 17 -1.12 -10.96 -18.12
CA LYS A 17 -0.75 -11.18 -16.71
C LYS A 17 -1.78 -10.43 -15.86
N ASN A 18 -2.49 -11.15 -14.99
CA ASN A 18 -3.47 -10.57 -14.08
C ASN A 18 -2.80 -9.44 -13.29
N LYS A 19 -3.22 -8.21 -13.59
CA LYS A 19 -2.79 -7.05 -12.82
C LYS A 19 -3.71 -6.96 -11.61
N GLY A 20 -3.15 -7.09 -10.41
CA GLY A 20 -3.83 -6.66 -9.20
C GLY A 20 -4.16 -5.17 -9.33
N TYR A 21 -5.38 -4.80 -8.97
CA TYR A 21 -5.83 -3.41 -8.99
C TYR A 21 -6.37 -3.05 -7.61
N ASP A 22 -5.83 -2.00 -7.02
CA ASP A 22 -6.27 -1.46 -5.75
C ASP A 22 -6.73 -0.03 -5.97
N LYS A 23 -7.91 0.31 -5.44
CA LYS A 23 -8.42 1.67 -5.41
C LYS A 23 -8.87 2.02 -4.01
N ILE A 24 -8.38 3.15 -3.52
CA ILE A 24 -8.78 3.74 -2.25
C ILE A 24 -9.22 5.17 -2.52
N THR A 25 -10.37 5.52 -1.96
CA THR A 25 -10.86 6.90 -1.97
C THR A 25 -11.23 7.26 -0.54
N LEU A 26 -10.57 8.28 0.01
CA LEU A 26 -10.84 8.85 1.32
C LEU A 26 -11.36 10.26 1.13
N LYS A 27 -12.57 10.53 1.63
CA LYS A 27 -13.19 11.86 1.56
C LYS A 27 -13.47 12.36 2.96
N LEU A 28 -12.87 13.48 3.35
CA LEU A 28 -12.95 14.07 4.69
C LEU A 28 -13.08 15.58 4.55
N TYR A 29 -14.21 16.18 4.91
CA TYR A 29 -14.37 17.65 5.06
C TYR A 29 -13.49 18.54 4.16
N GLY A 30 -13.63 18.41 2.83
CA GLY A 30 -12.88 19.19 1.83
C GLY A 30 -11.53 18.60 1.39
N LEU A 31 -11.12 17.48 1.97
CA LEU A 31 -9.97 16.66 1.58
C LEU A 31 -10.44 15.38 0.89
N ASP A 32 -10.10 15.26 -0.39
CA ASP A 32 -10.27 14.04 -1.18
C ASP A 32 -8.88 13.44 -1.49
N VAL A 33 -8.64 12.23 -1.00
CA VAL A 33 -7.42 11.45 -1.29
C VAL A 33 -7.82 10.23 -2.09
N GLU A 34 -7.24 10.08 -3.27
CA GLU A 34 -7.43 8.93 -4.13
C GLU A 34 -6.09 8.24 -4.39
N ILE A 35 -6.06 6.92 -4.21
CA ILE A 35 -4.92 6.08 -4.52
C ILE A 35 -5.40 4.97 -5.41
N GLU A 36 -4.83 4.93 -6.60
CA GLU A 36 -5.00 3.84 -7.54
C GLU A 36 -3.65 3.15 -7.75
N ARG A 37 -3.66 1.83 -7.66
CA ARG A 37 -2.49 1.00 -7.91
C ARG A 37 -2.83 -0.07 -8.92
N ILE A 38 -2.01 -0.18 -9.96
CA ILE A 38 -1.98 -1.32 -10.87
C ILE A 38 -0.67 -2.05 -10.60
N THR A 39 -0.75 -3.29 -10.16
CA THR A 39 0.42 -4.08 -9.77
C THR A 39 0.40 -5.48 -10.38
N ASN A 40 1.58 -6.03 -10.65
CA ASN A 40 1.74 -7.43 -11.06
C ASN A 40 2.48 -8.24 -9.99
N ILE A 41 2.45 -7.75 -8.75
CA ILE A 41 3.13 -8.35 -7.61
C ILE A 41 2.36 -9.61 -7.17
N ASP A 42 3.07 -10.74 -7.10
CA ASP A 42 2.54 -12.07 -6.76
C ASP A 42 2.61 -12.38 -5.26
N VAL A 43 3.09 -11.42 -4.46
CA VAL A 43 3.10 -11.50 -2.99
C VAL A 43 1.96 -10.69 -2.41
N THR A 44 1.40 -11.18 -1.30
CA THR A 44 0.37 -10.47 -0.55
C THR A 44 0.84 -9.06 -0.22
N HIS A 45 -0.03 -8.09 -0.46
CA HIS A 45 0.34 -6.70 -0.39
C HIS A 45 -0.77 -5.92 0.31
N GLU A 46 -0.40 -5.12 1.30
CA GLU A 46 -1.35 -4.34 2.08
C GLU A 46 -1.30 -2.87 1.66
N VAL A 47 -2.47 -2.24 1.68
CA VAL A 47 -2.61 -0.79 1.61
C VAL A 47 -3.41 -0.35 2.83
N THR A 48 -2.86 0.56 3.61
CA THR A 48 -3.40 0.95 4.91
C THR A 48 -3.64 2.45 4.93
N VAL A 49 -4.85 2.87 5.27
CA VAL A 49 -5.17 4.27 5.55
C VAL A 49 -5.30 4.43 7.05
N VAL A 50 -4.49 5.31 7.62
CA VAL A 50 -4.53 5.65 9.04
C VAL A 50 -5.09 7.05 9.18
N VAL A 51 -6.20 7.18 9.91
CA VAL A 51 -6.87 8.45 10.19
C VAL A 51 -6.90 8.64 11.71
N PRO A 52 -5.85 9.22 12.32
CA PRO A 52 -5.75 9.33 13.77
C PRO A 52 -6.82 10.21 14.41
N ARG A 53 -7.13 11.37 13.79
CA ARG A 53 -8.16 12.28 14.29
C ARG A 53 -8.75 13.11 13.15
N VAL A 54 -10.06 13.01 13.00
CA VAL A 54 -10.87 13.92 12.17
C VAL A 54 -12.04 14.38 13.01
N GLU A 55 -12.16 15.70 13.20
CA GLU A 55 -13.23 16.30 13.98
C GLU A 55 -13.86 17.47 13.23
N LEU A 56 -15.17 17.59 13.38
CA LEU A 56 -15.94 18.76 13.02
C LEU A 56 -16.47 19.39 14.31
N LYS A 57 -16.04 20.60 14.60
CA LYS A 57 -16.57 21.39 15.71
C LYS A 57 -17.42 22.49 15.12
N LYS A 58 -18.69 22.51 15.51
CA LYS A 58 -19.65 23.52 15.10
C LYS A 58 -20.12 24.27 16.33
N LYS A 59 -19.97 25.60 16.32
CA LYS A 59 -20.57 26.49 17.31
C LYS A 59 -21.60 27.35 16.61
N THR A 60 -22.77 27.48 17.22
CA THR A 60 -23.81 28.39 16.74
C THR A 60 -24.07 29.41 17.85
N LYS A 61 -23.88 30.69 17.55
CA LYS A 61 -24.15 31.79 18.49
C LYS A 61 -24.75 32.97 17.73
N ASP A 62 -25.85 33.52 18.25
CA ASP A 62 -26.52 34.70 17.70
C ASP A 62 -26.88 34.61 16.20
N GLY A 63 -27.14 33.38 15.71
CA GLY A 63 -27.46 33.10 14.31
C GLY A 63 -26.24 32.91 13.40
N GLU A 64 -25.03 33.15 13.90
CA GLU A 64 -23.79 32.87 13.19
C GLU A 64 -23.29 31.45 13.51
N GLU A 65 -22.82 30.76 12.46
CA GLU A 65 -22.20 29.43 12.56
C GLU A 65 -20.69 29.55 12.39
N ASP A 66 -19.95 29.10 13.40
CA ASP A 66 -18.50 28.93 13.37
C ASP A 66 -18.18 27.44 13.24
N VAL A 67 -17.47 27.09 12.19
CA VAL A 67 -17.15 25.70 11.82
C VAL A 67 -15.64 25.53 11.79
N GLU A 68 -15.13 24.69 12.68
CA GLU A 68 -13.74 24.28 12.74
C GLU A 68 -13.62 22.80 12.33
N ILE A 69 -12.75 22.53 11.35
CA ILE A 69 -12.42 21.18 10.89
C ILE A 69 -10.99 20.87 11.32
N ILE A 70 -10.79 19.80 12.08
CA ILE A 70 -9.47 19.34 12.52
C ILE A 70 -9.18 18.02 11.81
N MET A 71 -8.09 18.00 11.05
CA MET A 71 -7.60 16.82 10.34
C MET A 71 -6.13 16.59 10.72
N ASN A 72 -5.85 15.64 11.61
CA ASN A 72 -4.49 15.38 12.08
C ASN A 72 -3.96 14.04 11.58
N SER A 73 -2.73 14.07 11.05
CA SER A 73 -1.88 12.90 10.80
C SER A 73 -2.51 11.84 9.89
N ILE A 74 -3.32 12.25 8.91
CA ILE A 74 -3.86 11.36 7.89
C ILE A 74 -2.69 10.78 7.09
N THR A 75 -2.54 9.46 7.11
CA THR A 75 -1.43 8.75 6.49
C THR A 75 -1.98 7.66 5.58
N VAL A 76 -1.43 7.53 4.37
CA VAL A 76 -1.67 6.35 3.55
C VAL A 76 -0.36 5.63 3.29
N VAL A 77 -0.34 4.34 3.59
CA VAL A 77 0.84 3.48 3.53
C VAL A 77 0.59 2.35 2.56
N HIS A 78 1.62 2.08 1.78
CA HIS A 78 1.67 0.98 0.84
C HIS A 78 2.81 0.04 1.26
N SER A 79 2.47 -1.18 1.69
CA SER A 79 3.41 -2.11 2.34
C SER A 79 3.51 -3.44 1.59
N PRO A 80 4.43 -3.56 0.60
CA PRO A 80 4.69 -4.83 -0.08
C PRO A 80 5.34 -5.79 0.89
N ARG A 81 4.80 -7.00 1.04
CA ARG A 81 5.55 -8.05 1.75
C ARG A 81 6.74 -8.46 0.88
N HIS A 82 7.90 -8.68 1.50
CA HIS A 82 9.03 -9.27 0.81
C HIS A 82 8.69 -10.72 0.44
N LYS A 83 9.12 -11.21 -0.73
CA LYS A 83 9.06 -12.65 -1.02
C LYS A 83 9.81 -13.38 0.07
N GLU A 84 9.21 -14.38 0.71
CA GLU A 84 9.97 -15.25 1.59
C GLU A 84 11.05 -15.92 0.75
N LEU A 85 12.29 -15.44 0.90
CA LEU A 85 13.46 -16.11 0.37
C LEU A 85 13.60 -17.35 1.24
N GLY A 86 13.05 -18.47 0.77
CA GLY A 86 13.05 -19.75 1.46
C GLY A 86 14.46 -20.29 1.66
N THR A 87 15.20 -19.71 2.61
CA THR A 87 16.36 -20.26 3.29
C THR A 87 16.52 -19.42 4.54
N SER A 88 16.28 -20.03 5.71
CA SER A 88 16.68 -19.43 6.98
C SER A 88 18.16 -19.05 6.87
N SER A 89 18.48 -17.77 7.06
CA SER A 89 19.86 -17.38 7.32
C SER A 89 20.29 -18.18 8.55
N GLN A 90 21.39 -18.93 8.45
CA GLN A 90 21.95 -19.56 9.63
C GLN A 90 22.18 -18.44 10.67
N PRO A 91 21.72 -18.63 11.92
CA PRO A 91 21.99 -17.66 12.96
C PRO A 91 23.51 -17.40 13.03
N PRO A 92 23.92 -16.15 13.25
CA PRO A 92 25.33 -15.78 13.26
C PRO A 92 26.10 -16.68 14.23
N SER A 93 27.23 -17.23 13.78
CA SER A 93 28.07 -18.08 14.63
C SER A 93 28.71 -17.22 15.73
N ILE A 94 28.35 -17.50 16.99
CA ILE A 94 29.00 -16.87 18.14
C ILE A 94 30.43 -17.43 18.21
N PRO A 95 31.48 -16.58 18.15
CA PRO A 95 32.86 -17.05 18.24
C PRO A 95 33.09 -17.75 19.59
N LYS A 96 33.76 -18.91 19.56
CA LYS A 96 34.12 -19.64 20.78
C LYS A 96 35.01 -18.76 21.64
N ARG A 97 34.62 -18.56 22.90
CA ARG A 97 35.43 -17.86 23.90
C ARG A 97 36.73 -18.64 24.11
N ILE A 98 37.86 -18.03 23.77
CA ILE A 98 39.18 -18.60 24.02
C ILE A 98 39.45 -18.44 25.52
N ASN A 99 39.41 -19.53 26.28
CA ASN A 99 39.95 -19.53 27.64
C ASN A 99 41.47 -19.51 27.53
N ARG A 100 42.10 -18.45 28.04
CA ARG A 100 43.55 -18.43 28.28
C ARG A 100 43.77 -19.00 29.69
N GLU A 101 44.43 -20.14 29.76
CA GLU A 101 44.96 -20.72 31.01
C GLU A 101 46.12 -19.87 31.55
#